data_AF-J7SBC2-F1
#
_entry.id   AF-J7SBC2-F1
#
_cell.length_a   1.000
_cell.length_b   1.000
_cell.length_c   1.000
_cell.angle_alpha   90.00
_cell.angle_beta   90.00
_cell.angle_gamma   90.00
#
_symmetry.space_group_name_H-M   'P 1'
#
loop_
_entity.id
_entity.type
_entity.pdbx_description
1 polymer ?
#
loop_
_entity_poly.entity_id
_entity_poly.type
_entity_poly.pdbx_seq_one_letter_code
_entity_poly.pdbx_strand_id
1 'polypeptide(L)'
;MREQEVSVDASVSLHTIHAILQRTFGHVTLEGAPGQLSVLERITVTLDEAARRALVRCSDESPIVGVIFDSVLLCLVSLQSGGTAGPGGGAAANENTAVSLFREQFGTDFKSEHHSRGVVSVGKTVARVDFEQMRVTDCNSVPLRGRVESLLAIGNELNAPLC
;
A
#
# COMPACT_ATOMS: atom_id res chain seq x y z
N MET A 1 9.39 22.51 12.56
CA MET A 1 8.25 21.67 12.98
C MET A 1 7.17 21.75 11.90
N ARG A 2 6.65 20.62 11.40
CA ARG A 2 5.62 20.59 10.33
C ARG A 2 4.33 19.99 10.88
N GLU A 3 3.19 20.57 10.55
CA GLU A 3 1.88 20.02 10.87
C GLU A 3 0.94 20.11 9.68
N GLN A 4 0.15 19.06 9.45
CA GLN A 4 -0.80 19.00 8.36
C GLN A 4 -2.07 18.29 8.83
N GLU A 5 -3.21 18.90 8.54
CA GLU A 5 -4.51 18.34 8.81
C GLU A 5 -5.07 17.67 7.56
N VAL A 6 -5.64 16.48 7.75
CA VAL A 6 -6.16 15.61 6.71
C VAL A 6 -7.55 15.18 7.16
N SER A 7 -8.59 15.41 6.36
CA SER A 7 -9.91 14.83 6.62
C SER A 7 -9.82 13.28 6.66
N VAL A 8 -10.76 12.57 7.25
CA VAL A 8 -10.80 11.10 7.19
C VAL A 8 -12.23 10.63 6.97
N ASP A 9 -12.39 9.48 6.32
CA ASP A 9 -13.71 8.90 6.11
C ASP A 9 -14.32 8.39 7.43
N ALA A 10 -15.65 8.34 7.49
CA ALA A 10 -16.39 7.91 8.69
C ALA A 10 -16.13 6.43 9.08
N SER A 11 -15.66 5.63 8.13
CA SER A 11 -15.32 4.21 8.32
C SER A 11 -13.93 3.98 8.92
N VAL A 12 -13.11 5.03 9.04
CA VAL A 12 -11.71 4.94 9.47
C VAL A 12 -11.63 5.09 11.00
N SER A 13 -11.28 4.00 11.67
CA SER A 13 -11.00 4.00 13.11
C SER A 13 -9.51 4.21 13.39
N LEU A 14 -9.16 4.66 14.60
CA LEU A 14 -7.77 4.73 15.06
C LEU A 14 -7.05 3.38 14.93
N HIS A 15 -7.75 2.29 15.22
CA HIS A 15 -7.21 0.93 15.11
C HIS A 15 -6.87 0.57 13.65
N THR A 16 -7.69 1.01 12.69
CA THR A 16 -7.41 0.83 11.25
C THR A 16 -6.15 1.58 10.86
N ILE A 17 -6.02 2.84 11.28
CA ILE A 17 -4.83 3.67 11.00
C ILE A 17 -3.59 3.04 11.63
N HIS A 18 -3.67 2.61 12.89
CA HIS A 18 -2.56 1.95 13.60
C HIS A 18 -2.08 0.71 12.85
N ALA A 19 -3.00 -0.19 12.46
CA ALA A 19 -2.66 -1.41 11.75
C ALA A 19 -1.97 -1.14 10.40
N ILE A 20 -2.44 -0.14 9.64
CA ILE A 20 -1.87 0.23 8.35
C ILE A 20 -0.48 0.84 8.55
N LEU A 21 -0.35 1.81 9.45
CA LEU A 21 0.94 2.46 9.72
C LEU A 21 1.96 1.46 10.28
N GLN A 22 1.52 0.53 11.13
CA GLN A 22 2.40 -0.52 11.66
C GLN A 22 2.87 -1.48 10.57
N ARG A 23 2.04 -1.81 9.57
CA ARG A 23 2.49 -2.59 8.41
C ARG A 23 3.48 -1.83 7.54
N THR A 24 3.26 -0.52 7.34
CA THR A 24 4.08 0.30 6.44
C THR A 24 5.42 0.70 7.07
N PHE A 25 5.42 1.06 8.35
CA PHE A 25 6.58 1.65 9.04
C PHE A 25 7.16 0.75 10.14
N GLY A 26 6.53 -0.38 10.43
CA GLY A 26 6.97 -1.36 11.43
C GLY A 26 6.69 -0.96 12.86
N HIS A 27 7.30 0.14 13.33
CA HIS A 27 7.20 0.58 14.72
C HIS A 27 6.27 1.79 14.87
N VAL A 28 5.06 1.53 15.35
CA VAL A 28 4.05 2.54 15.67
C VAL A 28 3.50 2.27 17.06
N THR A 29 3.65 3.24 17.94
CA THR A 29 3.18 3.21 19.33
C THR A 29 1.85 3.95 19.46
N LEU A 30 0.91 3.34 20.17
CA LEU A 30 -0.29 4.02 20.63
C LEU A 30 0.12 4.91 21.80
N GLU A 31 -0.09 6.22 21.69
CA GLU A 31 0.11 7.13 22.81
C GLU A 31 -1.06 6.99 23.79
N GLY A 32 -0.81 7.19 25.08
CA GLY A 32 -1.83 7.04 26.13
C GLY A 32 -2.97 8.06 26.05
N ALA A 33 -2.89 9.06 25.17
CA ALA A 33 -3.97 10.00 24.90
C ALA A 33 -4.99 9.41 23.91
N PRO A 34 -6.30 9.63 24.13
CA PRO A 34 -7.34 9.09 23.26
C PRO A 34 -7.16 9.64 21.84
N GLY A 35 -7.02 8.73 20.87
CA GLY A 35 -6.93 9.09 19.45
C GLY A 35 -5.52 9.44 18.95
N GLN A 36 -4.46 9.19 19.72
CA GLN A 36 -3.09 9.57 19.32
C GLN A 36 -2.17 8.37 19.04
N LEU A 37 -1.40 8.49 17.96
CA LEU A 37 -0.43 7.51 17.48
C LEU A 37 0.92 8.19 17.29
N SER A 38 2.00 7.48 17.60
CA SER A 38 3.36 7.91 17.34
C SER A 38 4.04 6.94 16.39
N VAL A 39 4.53 7.46 15.27
CA VAL A 39 5.30 6.73 14.27
C VAL A 39 6.77 7.10 14.48
N LEU A 40 7.57 6.09 14.81
CA LEU A 40 9.02 6.21 15.02
C LEU A 40 9.43 7.31 16.03
N GLU A 41 8.57 7.63 17.00
CA GLU A 41 8.78 8.66 18.04
C GLU A 41 9.00 10.10 17.50
N ARG A 42 8.86 10.30 16.19
CA ARG A 42 9.17 11.58 15.52
C ARG A 42 7.97 12.18 14.80
N ILE A 43 6.98 11.36 14.47
CA ILE A 43 5.75 11.79 13.83
C ILE A 43 4.58 11.36 14.70
N THR A 44 3.67 12.28 14.94
CA THR A 44 2.50 12.08 15.78
C THR A 44 1.25 12.24 14.92
N VAL A 45 0.37 11.26 14.94
CA VAL A 45 -0.92 11.29 14.24
C VAL A 45 -2.00 11.34 15.31
N THR A 46 -2.81 12.40 15.29
CA THR A 46 -3.96 12.56 16.18
C THR A 46 -5.23 12.49 15.36
N LEU A 47 -6.08 11.50 15.64
CA LEU A 47 -7.38 11.33 15.02
C LEU A 47 -8.45 11.98 15.89
N ASP A 48 -9.13 12.98 15.34
CA ASP A 48 -10.37 13.51 15.88
C ASP A 48 -11.54 12.80 15.19
N GLU A 49 -12.13 11.82 15.87
CA GLU A 49 -13.28 11.06 15.36
C GLU A 49 -14.56 11.91 15.27
N ALA A 50 -14.69 12.95 16.11
CA ALA A 50 -15.86 13.83 16.12
C ALA A 50 -15.82 14.82 14.94
N ALA A 51 -14.65 15.41 14.68
CA ALA A 51 -14.42 16.29 13.54
C ALA A 51 -14.13 15.53 12.23
N ARG A 52 -13.80 14.23 12.33
CA ARG A 52 -13.34 13.37 11.23
C ARG A 52 -12.09 13.92 10.56
N ARG A 53 -11.08 14.26 11.36
CA ARG A 53 -9.81 14.83 10.88
C ARG A 53 -8.64 14.17 11.59
N ALA A 54 -7.66 13.74 10.81
CA ALA A 54 -6.37 13.32 11.29
C ALA A 54 -5.39 14.50 11.19
N LEU A 55 -4.81 14.89 12.32
CA LEU A 55 -3.72 15.85 12.41
C LEU A 55 -2.39 15.09 12.47
N VAL A 56 -1.52 15.31 11.49
CA VAL A 56 -0.18 14.76 11.47
C VAL A 56 0.81 15.84 11.85
N ARG A 57 1.63 15.59 12.87
CA ARG A 57 2.68 16.48 13.37
C ARG A 57 4.03 15.81 13.27
N CYS A 58 5.02 16.60 12.87
CA CYS A 58 6.40 16.18 12.75
C CYS A 58 7.26 17.04 13.68
N SER A 59 7.91 16.40 14.65
CA SER A 59 8.74 17.05 15.66
C SER A 59 10.10 17.49 15.12
N ASP A 60 10.51 16.99 13.95
CA ASP A 60 11.86 17.16 13.40
C ASP A 60 11.82 17.60 11.92
N GLU A 61 12.79 18.40 11.47
CA GLU A 61 12.88 18.87 10.07
C GLU A 61 13.93 18.13 9.22
N SER A 62 14.41 16.98 9.71
CA SER A 62 15.30 16.12 8.94
C SER A 62 14.65 15.71 7.61
N PRO A 63 15.41 15.69 6.50
CA PRO A 63 14.88 15.32 5.18
C PRO A 63 14.32 13.89 5.16
N ILE A 64 14.90 12.98 5.94
CA ILE A 64 14.41 11.60 6.11
C ILE A 64 13.04 11.58 6.77
N VAL A 65 12.84 12.38 7.82
CA VAL A 65 11.55 12.45 8.52
C VAL A 65 10.51 13.14 7.65
N GLY A 66 10.92 14.10 6.81
CA GLY A 66 10.06 14.69 5.78
C GLY A 66 9.47 13.64 4.84
N VAL A 67 10.29 12.72 4.32
CA VAL A 67 9.82 11.63 3.43
C VAL A 67 8.84 10.70 4.15
N ILE A 68 9.10 10.38 5.42
CA ILE A 68 8.20 9.54 6.22
C ILE A 68 6.88 10.28 6.48
N PHE A 69 6.95 11.57 6.79
CA PHE A 69 5.77 12.43 6.98
C PHE A 69 4.90 12.49 5.74
N ASP A 70 5.49 12.74 4.56
CA ASP A 70 4.77 12.71 3.29
C ASP A 70 4.14 11.33 3.01
N SER A 71 4.82 10.25 3.39
CA SER A 71 4.31 8.88 3.25
C SER A 71 3.11 8.60 4.18
N VAL A 72 3.15 9.08 5.42
CA VAL A 72 2.03 8.99 6.38
C VAL A 72 0.83 9.79 5.87
N LEU A 73 1.05 11.00 5.34
CA LEU A 73 0.00 11.81 4.75
C LEU A 73 -0.66 11.12 3.55
N LEU A 74 0.13 10.57 2.64
CA LEU A 74 -0.39 9.86 1.47
C LEU A 74 -1.27 8.66 1.89
N CYS A 75 -0.85 7.95 2.93
CA CYS A 75 -1.60 6.85 3.49
C CYS A 75 -2.97 7.30 4.06
N LEU A 76 -2.99 8.40 4.82
CA LEU A 76 -4.23 8.95 5.39
C LEU A 76 -5.16 9.54 4.33
N VAL A 77 -4.63 10.21 3.31
CA VAL A 77 -5.42 10.73 2.19
C VAL A 77 -6.05 9.59 1.39
N SER A 78 -5.33 8.48 1.24
CA SER A 78 -5.87 7.28 0.57
C SER A 78 -7.05 6.65 1.30
N LEU A 79 -7.21 6.93 2.60
CA LEU A 79 -8.33 6.48 3.43
C LEU A 79 -9.58 7.42 3.37
N GLN A 80 -9.47 8.62 2.78
CA GLN A 80 -10.57 9.60 2.69
C GLN A 80 -11.58 9.31 1.58
N SER A 81 -11.08 8.93 0.41
CA SER A 81 -11.93 8.31 -0.59
C SER A 81 -12.37 6.99 0.02
N GLY A 82 -13.65 6.64 0.00
CA GLY A 82 -14.15 5.29 0.30
C GLY A 82 -13.63 4.23 -0.70
N GLY A 83 -12.34 4.28 -1.02
CA GLY A 83 -11.62 3.37 -1.85
C GLY A 83 -11.31 2.13 -1.04
N THR A 84 -12.07 1.08 -1.32
CA THR A 84 -11.40 -0.13 -1.80
C THR A 84 -10.20 0.28 -2.64
N ALA A 85 -9.03 -0.29 -2.35
CA ALA A 85 -7.82 -0.20 -3.14
C ALA A 85 -8.09 0.19 -4.61
N GLY A 86 -7.70 1.41 -4.99
CA GLY A 86 -7.65 1.86 -6.37
C GLY A 86 -8.99 2.00 -7.12
N PRO A 87 -8.99 2.71 -8.26
CA PRO A 87 -10.19 2.93 -9.05
C PRO A 87 -10.55 1.63 -9.79
N GLY A 88 -11.75 1.12 -9.51
CA GLY A 88 -12.41 0.09 -10.32
C GLY A 88 -13.36 -0.79 -9.52
N GLY A 89 -14.54 -0.25 -9.18
CA GLY A 89 -15.61 -1.04 -8.56
C GLY A 89 -16.15 -2.13 -9.49
N GLY A 90 -16.56 -3.25 -8.90
CA GLY A 90 -17.32 -4.30 -9.56
C GLY A 90 -17.26 -5.61 -8.80
N ALA A 91 -18.40 -6.05 -8.28
CA ALA A 91 -18.56 -7.27 -7.50
C ALA A 91 -18.10 -8.55 -8.22
N ALA A 92 -17.81 -9.56 -7.40
CA ALA A 92 -17.75 -10.99 -7.69
C ALA A 92 -16.37 -11.60 -8.02
N ALA A 93 -15.99 -12.53 -7.14
CA ALA A 93 -15.22 -13.74 -7.41
C ALA A 93 -13.74 -13.57 -7.86
N ASN A 94 -12.84 -13.93 -6.93
CA ASN A 94 -11.54 -14.53 -7.26
C ASN A 94 -10.57 -13.62 -8.04
N GLU A 95 -10.40 -12.36 -7.63
CA GLU A 95 -9.27 -11.55 -8.11
C GLU A 95 -7.97 -12.16 -7.54
N ASN A 96 -7.19 -12.75 -8.44
CA ASN A 96 -5.95 -13.48 -8.15
C ASN A 96 -5.03 -12.55 -7.34
N THR A 97 -4.78 -12.83 -6.06
CA THR A 97 -4.03 -11.98 -5.12
C THR A 97 -2.67 -11.53 -5.69
N ALA A 98 -2.07 -12.34 -6.56
CA ALA A 98 -0.89 -12.01 -7.33
C ALA A 98 -1.04 -10.73 -8.19
N VAL A 99 -2.19 -10.49 -8.82
CA VAL A 99 -2.44 -9.30 -9.65
C VAL A 99 -2.42 -8.03 -8.79
N SER A 100 -3.02 -8.09 -7.60
CA SER A 100 -3.01 -6.98 -6.65
C SER A 100 -1.59 -6.65 -6.16
N LEU A 101 -0.79 -7.67 -5.85
CA LEU A 101 0.63 -7.50 -5.48
C LEU A 101 1.43 -6.85 -6.62
N PHE A 102 1.19 -7.26 -7.86
CA PHE A 102 1.88 -6.69 -9.02
C PHE A 102 1.50 -5.23 -9.23
N ARG A 103 0.23 -4.88 -9.06
CA ARG A 103 -0.24 -3.50 -9.13
C ARG A 103 0.34 -2.64 -8.02
N GLU A 104 0.49 -3.19 -6.82
CA GLU A 104 1.12 -2.49 -5.69
C GLU A 104 2.62 -2.28 -5.91
N GLN A 105 3.32 -3.29 -6.41
CA GLN A 105 4.79 -3.27 -6.53
C GLN A 105 5.30 -2.55 -7.79
N PHE A 106 4.51 -2.51 -8.85
CA PHE A 106 4.88 -1.88 -10.13
C PHE A 106 4.00 -0.67 -10.50
N GLY A 107 2.91 -0.42 -9.78
CA GLY A 107 2.06 0.76 -9.98
C GLY A 107 1.60 0.91 -11.43
N THR A 108 1.97 2.04 -12.05
CA THR A 108 1.62 2.39 -13.44
C THR A 108 2.37 1.59 -14.49
N ASP A 109 3.48 0.94 -14.13
CA ASP A 109 4.28 0.13 -15.04
C ASP A 109 3.66 -1.26 -15.29
N PHE A 110 2.65 -1.64 -14.49
CA PHE A 110 1.88 -2.86 -14.67
C PHE A 110 0.57 -2.61 -15.43
N LYS A 111 0.31 -3.44 -16.44
CA LYS A 111 -0.93 -3.44 -17.24
C LYS A 111 -1.50 -4.85 -17.31
N SER A 112 -2.77 -5.03 -16.95
CA SER A 112 -3.49 -6.28 -17.19
C SER A 112 -3.98 -6.33 -18.64
N GLU A 113 -3.54 -7.31 -19.44
CA GLU A 113 -3.99 -7.50 -20.83
C GLU A 113 -5.29 -8.33 -20.90
N HIS A 114 -5.41 -9.39 -20.09
CA HIS A 114 -6.59 -10.27 -20.00
C HIS A 114 -6.74 -10.84 -18.59
N HIS A 115 -7.92 -11.35 -18.21
CA HIS A 115 -8.31 -11.83 -16.87
C HIS A 115 -7.24 -12.62 -16.06
N SER A 116 -6.28 -13.26 -16.74
CA SER A 116 -5.20 -14.03 -16.11
C SER A 116 -3.79 -13.70 -16.66
N ARG A 117 -3.61 -12.58 -17.39
CA ARG A 117 -2.32 -12.17 -17.98
C ARG A 117 -2.01 -10.70 -17.74
N GLY A 118 -0.76 -10.40 -17.42
CA GLY A 118 -0.29 -9.04 -17.20
C GLY A 118 1.08 -8.77 -17.79
N VAL A 119 1.37 -7.49 -17.97
CA VAL A 119 2.61 -6.98 -18.54
C VAL A 119 3.18 -5.94 -17.60
N VAL A 120 4.44 -6.12 -17.20
CA VAL A 120 5.23 -5.16 -16.45
C VAL A 120 6.24 -4.53 -17.40
N SER A 121 6.21 -3.21 -17.54
CA SER A 121 7.12 -2.47 -18.42
C SER A 121 7.97 -1.51 -17.60
N VAL A 122 9.25 -1.83 -17.39
CA VAL A 122 10.19 -0.96 -16.67
C VAL A 122 11.20 -0.40 -17.67
N GLY A 123 10.98 0.84 -18.11
CA GLY A 123 11.80 1.49 -19.14
C GLY A 123 11.70 0.79 -20.50
N LYS A 124 12.82 0.24 -21.00
CA LYS A 124 12.87 -0.55 -22.25
C LYS A 124 12.60 -2.05 -22.05
N THR A 125 12.44 -2.44 -20.79
CA THR A 125 12.33 -3.82 -20.37
C THR A 125 10.87 -4.20 -20.21
N VAL A 126 10.47 -5.34 -20.74
CA VAL A 126 9.09 -5.83 -20.68
C VAL A 126 9.10 -7.25 -20.14
N ALA A 127 8.24 -7.51 -19.17
CA ALA A 127 7.96 -8.84 -18.63
C ALA A 127 6.47 -9.14 -18.81
N ARG A 128 6.15 -10.25 -19.46
CA ARG A 128 4.81 -10.81 -19.61
C ARG A 128 4.63 -11.95 -18.62
N VAL A 129 3.51 -11.94 -17.93
CA VAL A 129 3.20 -12.84 -16.82
C VAL A 129 1.85 -13.49 -17.07
N ASP A 130 1.79 -14.79 -16.82
CA ASP A 130 0.57 -15.58 -16.83
C ASP A 130 0.26 -15.98 -15.38
N PHE A 131 -0.81 -15.40 -14.84
CA PHE A 131 -1.27 -15.59 -13.46
C PHE A 131 -2.12 -16.86 -13.28
N GLU A 132 -2.56 -17.48 -14.38
CA GLU A 132 -3.19 -18.81 -14.35
C GLU A 132 -2.14 -19.89 -14.11
N GLN A 133 -1.00 -19.75 -14.79
CA GLN A 133 0.13 -20.67 -14.70
C GLN A 133 1.18 -20.22 -13.68
N MET A 134 0.95 -19.08 -13.01
CA MET A 134 1.83 -18.44 -12.04
C MET A 134 3.30 -18.36 -12.51
N ARG A 135 3.50 -17.95 -13.77
CA ARG A 135 4.82 -17.95 -14.41
C ARG A 135 5.04 -16.75 -15.32
N VAL A 136 6.32 -16.43 -15.52
CA VAL A 136 6.74 -15.46 -16.53
C VAL A 136 6.74 -16.14 -17.90
N THR A 137 5.98 -15.59 -18.84
CA THR A 137 5.89 -16.12 -20.22
C THR A 137 6.96 -15.54 -21.11
N ASP A 138 7.29 -14.26 -20.94
CA ASP A 138 8.34 -13.59 -21.72
C ASP A 138 8.99 -12.52 -20.85
N CYS A 139 10.31 -12.41 -20.87
CA CYS A 139 11.00 -11.30 -20.22
C CYS A 139 12.37 -11.08 -20.83
N ASN A 140 12.66 -9.85 -21.24
CA ASN A 140 13.94 -9.48 -21.84
C ASN A 140 15.00 -9.02 -20.83
N SER A 141 14.80 -9.25 -19.52
CA SER A 141 15.74 -8.87 -18.45
C SER A 141 15.76 -9.89 -17.32
N VAL A 142 16.95 -10.41 -17.03
CA VAL A 142 17.16 -11.37 -15.94
C VAL A 142 16.85 -10.74 -14.56
N PRO A 143 17.28 -9.51 -14.24
CA PRO A 143 16.90 -8.86 -12.97
C PRO A 143 15.39 -8.65 -12.80
N LEU A 144 14.70 -8.18 -13.86
CA LEU A 144 13.26 -7.95 -13.79
C LEU A 144 12.52 -9.28 -13.66
N ARG A 145 12.94 -10.29 -14.42
CA ARG A 145 12.40 -11.65 -14.34
C ARG A 145 12.50 -12.21 -12.92
N GLY A 146 13.66 -12.11 -12.26
CA GLY A 146 13.82 -12.60 -10.88
C GLY A 146 12.88 -11.91 -9.89
N ARG A 147 12.69 -10.59 -10.02
CA ARG A 147 11.75 -9.84 -9.18
C ARG A 147 10.30 -10.25 -9.41
N VAL A 148 9.93 -10.42 -10.68
CA VAL A 148 8.59 -10.89 -11.09
C VAL A 148 8.32 -12.32 -10.62
N GLU A 149 9.28 -13.23 -10.76
CA GLU A 149 9.19 -14.62 -10.28
C GLU A 149 9.05 -14.66 -8.75
N SER A 150 9.79 -13.82 -8.02
CA SER A 150 9.66 -13.72 -6.56
C SER A 150 8.27 -13.25 -6.13
N LEU A 151 7.67 -12.30 -6.85
CA LEU A 151 6.33 -11.82 -6.56
C LEU A 151 5.26 -12.86 -6.89
N LEU A 152 5.46 -13.65 -7.95
CA LEU A 152 4.60 -14.79 -8.26
C LEU A 152 4.67 -15.86 -7.17
N ALA A 153 5.86 -16.18 -6.65
CA ALA A 153 6.01 -17.13 -5.55
C ALA A 153 5.22 -16.68 -4.30
N ILE A 154 5.35 -15.40 -3.92
CA ILE A 154 4.59 -14.83 -2.80
C ILE A 154 3.09 -14.85 -3.08
N GLY A 155 2.67 -14.46 -4.29
CA GLY A 155 1.27 -14.55 -4.70
C GLY A 155 0.72 -15.97 -4.64
N ASN A 156 1.54 -16.98 -4.92
CA ASN A 156 1.16 -18.39 -4.85
C ASN A 156 1.01 -18.88 -3.41
N GLU A 157 1.93 -18.48 -2.52
CA GLU A 157 1.84 -18.78 -1.09
C GLU A 157 0.61 -18.13 -0.44
N LEU A 158 0.27 -16.90 -0.84
CA LEU A 158 -0.89 -16.18 -0.34
C LEU A 158 -2.21 -16.71 -0.90
N ASN A 159 -2.18 -17.33 -2.09
CA ASN A 159 -3.34 -17.97 -2.70
C ASN A 159 -3.49 -19.44 -2.26
N ALA A 160 -2.51 -19.99 -1.53
CA ALA A 160 -2.63 -21.30 -0.92
C ALA A 160 -3.63 -21.23 0.25
N PRO A 161 -4.63 -22.14 0.31
CA PRO A 161 -5.51 -22.20 1.48
C PRO A 161 -4.64 -22.47 2.71
N LEU A 162 -4.76 -21.62 3.72
CA LEU A 162 -4.14 -21.79 5.04
C LEU A 162 -4.48 -23.19 5.56
N CYS A 163 -3.53 -24.13 5.48
CA CYS A 163 -3.59 -25.43 6.15
C CYS A 163 -2.99 -25.31 7.55
#